data_AF-A0A2T0M7X0-F1
#
_entry.id   AF-A0A2T0M7X0-F1
#
_cell.length_a   1.000
_cell.length_b   1.000
_cell.length_c   1.000
_cell.angle_alpha   90.00
_cell.angle_beta   90.00
_cell.angle_gamma   90.00
#
_symmetry.space_group_name_H-M   'P 1'
#
loop_
_entity.id
_entity.type
_entity.pdbx_description
1 polymer ?
#
loop_
_entity_poly.entity_id
_entity_poly.type
_entity_poly.pdbx_seq_one_letter_code
_entity_poly.pdbx_strand_id
1 'polypeptide(L)'
;MTPDNDYESLAETGGCITYVRGLTPEQVILELGGRPEDFASASFHDLYDTVPGSSGASLGITSIGNWTMIVEMHTVLGLTSSVITRLSAGTRLVSHYCLDVKALDYFYWLEDGDLRFASSPRRATCSRSPTNSYR
;
A
#
# COMPACT_ATOMS: atom_id res chain seq x y z
N MET A 1 8.52 1.38 31.87
CA MET A 1 8.27 0.64 30.63
C MET A 1 6.83 0.15 30.72
N THR A 2 5.89 0.97 30.26
CA THR A 2 4.49 0.58 30.08
C THR A 2 4.41 -0.33 28.86
N PRO A 3 3.54 -1.36 28.86
CA PRO A 3 3.37 -2.18 27.67
C PRO A 3 2.79 -1.31 26.55
N ASP A 4 3.51 -1.19 25.44
CA ASP A 4 3.04 -1.46 24.07
C ASP A 4 1.58 -1.07 23.73
N ASN A 5 1.11 0.10 24.19
CA ASN A 5 -0.20 0.68 23.80
C ASN A 5 -0.20 1.20 22.34
N ASP A 6 0.95 1.32 21.71
CA ASP A 6 1.09 1.80 20.33
C ASP A 6 0.47 0.84 19.31
N TYR A 7 0.35 -0.45 19.64
CA TYR A 7 -0.25 -1.46 18.76
C TYR A 7 -1.79 -1.38 18.72
N GLU A 8 -2.44 -1.07 19.84
CA GLU A 8 -3.90 -0.90 19.88
C GLU A 8 -4.34 0.30 19.03
N SER A 9 -3.59 1.40 19.08
CA SER A 9 -3.92 2.58 18.30
C SER A 9 -3.63 2.41 16.80
N LEU A 10 -2.67 1.56 16.41
CA LEU A 10 -2.48 1.12 15.03
C LEU A 10 -3.68 0.29 14.53
N ALA A 11 -4.16 -0.64 15.35
CA ALA A 11 -5.33 -1.47 15.08
C ALA A 11 -6.63 -0.65 14.89
N GLU A 12 -6.73 0.53 15.52
CA GLU A 12 -7.87 1.44 15.41
C GLU A 12 -7.79 2.42 14.25
N THR A 13 -6.58 2.80 13.84
CA THR A 13 -6.32 3.83 12.83
C THR A 13 -6.57 3.32 11.42
N GLY A 14 -6.09 2.11 11.14
CA GLY A 14 -6.09 1.50 9.82
C GLY A 14 -5.12 2.17 8.83
N GLY A 15 -4.60 1.37 7.90
CA GLY A 15 -3.63 1.83 6.92
C GLY A 15 -3.32 0.75 5.90
N CYS A 16 -2.57 1.12 4.86
CA CYS A 16 -2.08 0.14 3.89
C CYS A 16 -0.57 -0.01 3.94
N ILE A 17 -0.13 -1.22 3.65
CA ILE A 17 1.24 -1.54 3.28
C ILE A 17 1.20 -2.05 1.84
N THR A 18 1.81 -1.31 0.94
CA THR A 18 1.84 -1.61 -0.50
C THR A 18 3.25 -1.86 -0.97
N TYR A 19 3.44 -2.92 -1.74
CA TYR A 19 4.71 -3.32 -2.34
C TYR A 19 4.61 -3.22 -3.86
N VAL A 20 5.54 -2.51 -4.47
CA VAL A 20 5.65 -2.40 -5.94
C VAL A 20 6.99 -2.93 -6.38
N ARG A 21 6.99 -3.88 -7.33
CA ARG A 21 8.23 -4.50 -7.79
C ARG A 21 8.92 -3.62 -8.83
N GLY A 22 10.24 -3.52 -8.77
CA GLY A 22 11.05 -2.94 -9.85
C GLY A 22 10.96 -1.42 -10.03
N LEU A 23 10.17 -0.72 -9.21
CA LEU A 23 10.21 0.74 -9.11
C LEU A 23 11.10 1.16 -7.95
N THR A 24 11.81 2.27 -8.11
CA THR A 24 12.50 2.96 -7.00
C THR A 24 11.52 3.83 -6.20
N PRO A 25 11.86 4.24 -4.97
CA PRO A 25 11.06 5.18 -4.19
C PRO A 25 10.72 6.46 -4.96
N GLU A 26 11.68 7.03 -5.68
CA GLU A 26 11.50 8.26 -6.47
C GLU A 26 10.51 8.05 -7.62
N GLN A 27 10.59 6.90 -8.31
CA GLN A 27 9.63 6.56 -9.37
C GLN A 27 8.21 6.42 -8.81
N VAL A 28 8.06 5.77 -7.65
CA VAL A 28 6.76 5.66 -6.98
C VAL A 28 6.22 7.05 -6.61
N ILE A 29 7.05 7.94 -6.06
CA ILE A 29 6.66 9.32 -5.73
C ILE A 29 6.15 10.06 -6.96
N LEU A 30 6.86 9.96 -8.09
CA LEU A 30 6.47 10.58 -9.35
C LEU A 30 5.16 10.01 -9.91
N GLU A 31 4.97 8.69 -9.86
CA GLU A 31 3.73 8.03 -10.30
C GLU A 31 2.49 8.42 -9.47
N LEU A 32 2.71 8.71 -8.19
CA LEU A 32 1.71 9.27 -7.28
C LEU A 32 1.46 10.77 -7.51
N GLY A 33 2.24 11.43 -8.37
CA GLY A 33 2.16 12.87 -8.64
C GLY A 33 2.82 13.73 -7.56
N GLY A 34 3.61 13.13 -6.68
CA GLY A 34 4.42 13.83 -5.69
C GLY A 34 5.76 14.29 -6.24
N ARG A 35 6.55 14.93 -5.39
CA ARG A 35 7.90 15.39 -5.72
C ARG A 35 8.89 14.80 -4.72
N PRO A 36 9.99 14.16 -5.14
CA PRO A 36 10.96 13.57 -4.20
C PRO A 36 11.52 14.55 -3.17
N GLU A 37 11.62 15.83 -3.53
CA GLU A 37 12.07 16.91 -2.64
C GLU A 37 11.10 17.23 -1.48
N ASP A 38 9.84 16.79 -1.57
CA ASP A 38 8.86 16.94 -0.50
C ASP A 38 9.03 15.85 0.59
N PHE A 39 9.88 14.85 0.35
CA PHE A 39 10.14 13.75 1.27
C PHE A 39 11.39 14.00 2.11
N ALA A 40 11.27 13.71 3.41
CA ALA A 40 12.38 13.69 4.35
C ALA A 40 12.59 12.27 4.88
N SER A 41 13.83 11.96 5.28
CA SER A 41 14.09 10.73 6.02
C SER A 41 13.34 10.77 7.35
N ALA A 42 12.59 9.72 7.64
CA ALA A 42 11.74 9.61 8.81
C ALA A 42 11.73 8.17 9.30
N SER A 43 11.56 7.99 10.60
CA SER A 43 11.24 6.69 11.17
C SER A 43 9.76 6.36 10.95
N PHE A 44 9.40 5.09 11.11
CA PHE A 44 8.00 4.69 11.12
C PHE A 44 7.20 5.38 12.24
N HIS A 45 7.84 5.66 13.37
CA HIS A 45 7.20 6.36 14.49
C HIS A 45 6.85 7.81 14.12
N ASP A 46 7.75 8.51 13.41
CA ASP A 46 7.49 9.87 12.92
C ASP A 46 6.29 9.90 11.95
N LEU A 47 6.16 8.87 11.11
CA LEU A 47 5.01 8.72 10.21
C LEU A 47 3.70 8.49 10.98
N TYR A 48 3.76 7.69 12.05
CA TYR A 48 2.62 7.37 12.89
C TYR A 48 2.12 8.56 13.72
N ASP A 49 3.04 9.35 14.28
CA ASP A 49 2.72 10.52 15.10
C ASP A 49 2.20 11.72 14.28
N THR A 50 2.17 11.61 12.94
CA THR A 50 1.68 12.69 12.10
C THR A 50 0.16 12.83 12.22
N VAL A 51 -0.27 13.93 12.84
CA VAL A 51 -1.69 14.23 13.08
C VAL A 51 -2.46 14.41 11.75
N PRO A 52 -3.59 13.70 11.55
CA PRO A 52 -4.43 13.87 10.36
C PRO A 52 -4.91 15.33 10.22
N GLY A 53 -4.72 15.91 9.03
CA GLY A 53 -5.34 17.20 8.65
C GLY A 53 -4.44 18.44 8.75
N SER A 54 -3.15 18.30 9.06
CA SER A 54 -2.22 19.44 9.12
C SER A 54 -1.62 19.82 7.74
N SER A 55 -1.37 18.87 6.84
CA SER A 55 -0.94 19.17 5.45
C SER A 55 -0.79 17.89 4.60
N GLY A 56 -1.88 17.39 4.02
CA GLY A 56 -1.82 16.26 3.07
C GLY A 56 -1.67 14.87 3.70
N ALA A 57 -1.57 13.85 2.85
CA ALA A 57 -1.36 12.46 3.25
C ALA A 57 0.12 12.23 3.59
N SER A 58 0.41 11.67 4.76
CA SER A 58 1.77 11.26 5.12
C SER A 58 2.03 9.83 4.64
N LEU A 59 3.12 9.65 3.91
CA LEU A 59 3.49 8.38 3.29
C LEU A 59 4.96 8.09 3.60
N GLY A 60 5.24 6.88 4.08
CA GLY A 60 6.60 6.34 4.14
C GLY A 60 6.88 5.54 2.88
N ILE A 61 8.00 5.80 2.21
CA ILE A 61 8.39 5.07 1.00
C ILE A 61 9.84 4.63 1.14
N THR A 62 10.12 3.35 0.94
CA THR A 62 11.47 2.80 1.09
C THR A 62 11.71 1.60 0.18
N SER A 63 12.97 1.31 -0.14
CA SER A 63 13.36 0.12 -0.90
C SER A 63 13.61 -1.08 0.00
N ILE A 64 13.11 -2.24 -0.42
CA ILE A 64 13.36 -3.55 0.20
C ILE A 64 13.73 -4.54 -0.92
N GLY A 65 15.03 -4.75 -1.12
CA GLY A 65 15.52 -5.57 -2.23
C GLY A 65 15.09 -4.99 -3.58
N ASN A 66 14.37 -5.78 -4.38
CA ASN A 66 13.82 -5.35 -5.68
C ASN A 66 12.39 -4.80 -5.59
N TRP A 67 11.90 -4.51 -4.39
CA TRP A 67 10.59 -3.94 -4.14
C TRP A 67 10.74 -2.55 -3.54
N THR A 68 9.76 -1.69 -3.80
CA THR A 68 9.51 -0.48 -3.03
C THR A 68 8.28 -0.70 -2.17
N MET A 69 8.42 -0.45 -0.87
CA MET A 69 7.37 -0.52 0.12
C MET A 69 6.85 0.90 0.39
N ILE A 70 5.53 1.04 0.37
CA ILE A 70 4.77 2.24 0.69
C ILE A 70 3.98 1.91 1.94
N VAL A 71 4.17 2.70 2.99
CA VAL A 71 3.40 2.64 4.22
C VAL A 71 2.56 3.89 4.28
N GLU A 72 1.25 3.70 4.40
CA GLU A 72 0.32 4.80 4.56
C GLU A 72 -0.51 4.61 5.82
N MET A 73 -0.67 5.69 6.57
CA MET A 73 -1.50 5.77 7.76
C MET A 73 -2.63 6.75 7.51
N HIS A 74 -3.84 6.46 8.00
CA HIS A 74 -5.02 7.31 7.84
C HIS A 74 -5.52 7.50 6.40
N THR A 75 -4.92 6.84 5.41
CA THR A 75 -5.30 6.91 3.98
C THR A 75 -5.52 5.52 3.38
N VAL A 76 -6.07 5.49 2.15
CA VAL A 76 -6.51 4.27 1.46
C VAL A 76 -6.00 4.19 0.01
N LEU A 77 -4.81 4.73 -0.28
CA LEU A 77 -4.19 4.68 -1.62
C LEU A 77 -4.01 3.23 -2.11
N GLY A 78 -3.59 2.32 -1.22
CA GLY A 78 -3.45 0.88 -1.45
C GLY A 78 -4.77 0.16 -1.74
N LEU A 79 -5.90 0.81 -1.52
CA LEU A 79 -7.23 0.33 -1.93
C LEU A 79 -7.80 1.09 -3.13
N THR A 80 -7.20 2.21 -3.50
CA THR A 80 -7.71 3.08 -4.56
C THR A 80 -7.39 2.47 -5.92
N SER A 81 -8.41 1.90 -6.58
CA SER A 81 -8.24 1.13 -7.83
C SER A 81 -7.40 1.86 -8.89
N SER A 82 -7.61 3.16 -9.11
CA SER A 82 -6.85 3.92 -10.10
C SER A 82 -5.36 4.04 -9.76
N VAL A 83 -5.03 4.13 -8.46
CA VAL A 83 -3.65 4.23 -7.97
C VAL A 83 -2.95 2.88 -8.08
N ILE A 84 -3.55 1.81 -7.54
CA ILE A 84 -2.94 0.47 -7.57
C ILE A 84 -2.82 -0.08 -8.99
N THR A 85 -3.78 0.20 -9.89
CA THR A 85 -3.68 -0.18 -11.30
C THR A 85 -2.50 0.55 -11.96
N ARG A 86 -2.38 1.87 -11.77
CA ARG A 86 -1.27 2.66 -12.32
C ARG A 86 0.09 2.17 -11.84
N LEU A 87 0.26 2.02 -10.52
CA LEU A 87 1.53 1.58 -9.94
C LEU A 87 1.91 0.14 -10.32
N SER A 88 0.93 -0.68 -10.69
CA SER A 88 1.19 -2.03 -11.19
C SER A 88 1.47 -2.11 -12.69
N ALA A 89 1.36 -1.01 -13.45
CA ALA A 89 1.59 -1.03 -14.90
C ALA A 89 3.02 -1.50 -15.23
N GLY A 90 3.14 -2.51 -16.10
CA GLY A 90 4.41 -3.13 -16.46
C GLY A 90 5.09 -3.92 -15.34
N THR A 91 4.45 -4.11 -14.17
CA THR A 91 5.07 -4.76 -13.02
C THR A 91 4.04 -5.45 -12.09
N ARG A 92 4.51 -5.88 -10.91
CA ARG A 92 3.68 -6.47 -9.85
C ARG A 92 3.46 -5.46 -8.74
N LEU A 93 2.22 -5.40 -8.24
CA LEU A 93 1.86 -4.72 -7.02
C LEU A 93 1.13 -5.66 -6.06
N VAL A 94 1.45 -5.56 -4.78
CA VAL A 94 0.72 -6.23 -3.71
C VAL A 94 0.35 -5.17 -2.66
N SER A 95 -0.91 -5.09 -2.25
CA SER A 95 -1.34 -4.18 -1.20
C SER A 95 -2.12 -4.91 -0.13
N HIS A 96 -1.83 -4.60 1.12
CA HIS A 96 -2.56 -5.04 2.29
C HIS A 96 -3.14 -3.82 2.98
N TYR A 97 -4.43 -3.85 3.29
CA TYR A 97 -5.06 -2.94 4.24
C TYR A 97 -5.48 -3.73 5.46
N CYS A 98 -5.20 -3.19 6.63
CA CYS A 98 -5.64 -3.74 7.91
C CYS A 98 -6.34 -2.63 8.71
N LEU A 99 -7.50 -2.96 9.26
CA LEU A 99 -8.15 -2.23 10.35
C LEU A 99 -8.68 -3.27 11.34
N ASP A 100 -7.80 -3.67 12.24
CA ASP A 100 -7.97 -4.85 13.10
C ASP A 100 -9.14 -4.69 14.08
N VAL A 101 -9.37 -3.48 14.62
CA VAL A 101 -10.53 -3.22 15.50
C VAL A 101 -11.88 -3.53 14.83
N LYS A 102 -11.92 -3.53 13.49
CA LYS A 102 -13.12 -3.88 12.70
C LYS A 102 -13.00 -5.22 11.99
N ALA A 103 -11.93 -5.98 12.21
CA ALA A 103 -11.58 -7.19 11.46
C ALA A 103 -11.68 -6.96 9.93
N LEU A 104 -11.20 -5.80 9.47
CA LEU A 104 -11.23 -5.41 8.07
C LEU A 104 -9.85 -5.58 7.44
N ASP A 105 -9.65 -6.73 6.80
CA ASP A 105 -8.46 -7.05 6.04
C ASP A 105 -8.75 -7.16 4.54
N TYR A 106 -8.12 -6.29 3.77
CA TYR A 106 -8.13 -6.38 2.31
C TYR A 106 -6.73 -6.72 1.82
N PHE A 107 -6.69 -7.54 0.79
CA PHE A 107 -5.45 -7.88 0.11
C PHE A 107 -5.69 -7.82 -1.39
N TYR A 108 -4.84 -7.10 -2.10
CA TYR A 108 -4.86 -7.00 -3.55
C TYR A 108 -3.51 -7.40 -4.13
N TRP A 109 -3.54 -8.20 -5.18
CA TRP A 109 -2.40 -8.52 -6.01
C TRP A 109 -2.74 -8.20 -7.47
N LEU A 110 -1.99 -7.25 -8.03
CA LEU A 110 -2.08 -6.83 -9.42
C LEU A 110 -0.80 -7.20 -10.18
N GLU A 111 -0.95 -7.48 -11.46
CA GLU A 111 0.13 -7.67 -12.43
C GLU A 111 -0.25 -6.95 -13.71
N ASP A 112 0.55 -5.95 -14.09
CA ASP A 112 0.36 -5.14 -15.29
C ASP A 112 -1.05 -4.51 -15.36
N GLY A 113 -1.50 -3.91 -14.25
CA GLY A 113 -2.83 -3.31 -14.15
C GLY A 113 -3.97 -4.31 -13.90
N ASP A 114 -3.77 -5.60 -14.16
CA ASP A 114 -4.79 -6.63 -13.98
C ASP A 114 -4.84 -7.15 -12.54
N LEU A 115 -6.02 -7.15 -11.93
CA LEU A 115 -6.25 -7.79 -10.64
C LEU A 115 -6.18 -9.31 -10.77
N ARG A 116 -5.13 -9.92 -10.21
CA ARG A 116 -4.90 -11.38 -10.20
C ARG A 116 -5.60 -12.05 -9.03
N PHE A 117 -5.51 -11.42 -7.86
CA PHE A 117 -6.14 -11.92 -6.65
C PHE A 117 -6.57 -10.77 -5.76
N ALA A 118 -7.74 -10.91 -5.16
CA ALA A 118 -8.22 -10.07 -4.10
C ALA A 118 -8.86 -10.89 -2.99
N SER A 119 -8.62 -10.53 -1.73
CA SER A 119 -9.45 -10.95 -0.61
C SER A 119 -9.96 -9.75 0.14
N SER A 120 -11.18 -9.90 0.64
CA SER A 120 -11.86 -8.99 1.56
C SER A 120 -12.52 -9.85 2.65
N PRO A 121 -12.90 -9.27 3.78
CA PRO A 121 -13.49 -10.03 4.90
C PRO A 121 -14.77 -10.78 4.51
N ARG A 122 -15.42 -10.38 3.41
CA ARG A 122 -16.67 -10.97 2.93
C ARG A 122 -16.52 -11.81 1.67
N ARG A 123 -15.36 -11.80 1.00
CA ARG A 123 -15.18 -12.46 -0.31
C ARG A 123 -13.71 -12.54 -0.73
N ALA A 124 -13.30 -13.69 -1.25
CA ALA A 124 -12.08 -13.84 -2.04
C ALA A 124 -12.41 -14.02 -3.52
N THR A 125 -11.68 -13.34 -4.40
CA THR A 125 -11.82 -13.41 -5.86
C THR A 125 -10.44 -13.59 -6.50
N CYS A 126 -10.32 -14.54 -7.41
CA CYS A 126 -9.12 -14.76 -8.21
C CYS A 126 -9.52 -14.72 -9.68
N SER A 127 -8.82 -13.93 -10.50
CA SER A 127 -9.01 -13.99 -11.94
C SER A 127 -8.18 -15.15 -12.48
N ARG A 128 -8.83 -16.08 -13.19
CA ARG A 128 -8.09 -17.08 -13.98
C ARG A 128 -7.50 -16.36 -15.19
N SER A 129 -6.18 -16.46 -15.38
CA SER A 129 -5.57 -16.08 -16.66
C SER A 129 -6.29 -16.81 -17.81
N PRO A 130 -6.48 -16.19 -18.98
CA PRO A 130 -6.94 -16.92 -20.15
C PRO A 130 -5.92 -18.03 -20.43
N THR A 131 -6.36 -19.29 -20.42
CA THR A 131 -5.57 -20.40 -20.94
C THR A 131 -5.26 -20.09 -22.38
N ASN A 132 -3.99 -19.79 -22.66
CA ASN A 132 -3.49 -19.59 -24.01
C ASN A 132 -3.54 -20.94 -24.75
N SER A 133 -4.64 -21.20 -25.45
CA SER A 133 -4.74 -22.33 -26.37
C SER A 133 -4.14 -21.91 -27.72
N TYR A 134 -2.83 -22.12 -27.88
CA TYR A 134 -2.26 -22.22 -29.22
C TYR A 134 -2.75 -23.53 -29.85
N ARG A 135 -3.56 -23.41 -30.90
CA ARG A 135 -3.70 -24.40 -31.97
C ARG A 135 -2.83 -23.96 -33.14
#